data_AF-A0A5Z0FHI8-F1
#
_entry.id   AF-A0A5Z0FHI8-F1
#
_cell.length_a   1.000
_cell.length_b   1.000
_cell.length_c   1.000
_cell.angle_alpha   90.00
_cell.angle_beta   90.00
_cell.angle_gamma   90.00
#
_symmetry.space_group_name_H-M   'P 1'
#
loop_
_entity.id
_entity.type
_entity.pdbx_description
1 polymer ?
#
loop_
_entity_poly.entity_id
_entity_poly.type
_entity_poly.pdbx_seq_one_letter_code
_entity_poly.pdbx_strand_id
1 'polypeptide(L)' 'LGTRKGAIAVYIEPWHMDISDFIDLRKNSGEERRRAHELFPALWINDLFMKRVRANDKWTLFDPADTAD' A
#
# COMPACT_ATOMS: atom_id res chain seq x y z
N LEU A 1 -34.82 -4.59 0.99
CA LEU A 1 -34.04 -4.69 2.25
C LEU A 1 -32.58 -4.43 1.91
N GLY A 2 -32.15 -3.18 1.97
CA GLY A 2 -30.81 -2.76 1.54
C GLY A 2 -29.81 -2.92 2.67
N THR A 3 -28.92 -3.90 2.56
CA THR A 3 -27.74 -4.02 3.42
C THR A 3 -26.65 -3.07 2.93
N ARG A 4 -25.99 -2.38 3.86
CA ARG A 4 -24.78 -1.59 3.60
C ARG A 4 -23.74 -2.48 2.94
N LYS A 5 -23.17 -2.04 1.81
CA LYS A 5 -21.99 -2.67 1.22
C LYS A 5 -20.83 -2.64 2.21
N GLY A 6 -20.15 -3.76 2.36
CA GLY A 6 -18.95 -3.84 3.19
C GLY A 6 -17.88 -2.88 2.69
N ALA A 7 -17.00 -2.45 3.58
CA ALA A 7 -15.83 -1.67 3.23
C ALA A 7 -14.66 -2.23 4.03
N ILE A 8 -13.52 -2.45 3.35
CA ILE A 8 -12.33 -3.04 3.95
C ILE A 8 -11.19 -2.05 3.77
N ALA A 9 -10.46 -1.76 4.84
CA ALA A 9 -9.20 -1.03 4.76
C ALA A 9 -8.04 -2.00 4.96
N VAL A 10 -7.02 -1.90 4.11
CA VAL A 10 -5.81 -2.71 4.19
C VAL A 10 -4.62 -1.77 4.33
N TYR A 11 -3.71 -2.12 5.22
CA TYR A 11 -2.53 -1.33 5.54
C TYR A 11 -1.28 -2.15 5.24
N ILE A 12 -0.30 -1.54 4.58
CA ILE A 12 1.06 -2.09 4.46
C ILE A 12 2.09 -1.00 4.81
N GLU A 13 3.27 -1.42 5.23
CA GLU A 13 4.38 -0.50 5.43
C GLU A 13 5.07 -0.14 4.09
N PRO A 14 5.68 1.05 3.99
CA PRO A 14 6.29 1.52 2.75
C PRO A 14 7.49 0.69 2.32
N TRP A 15 8.14 -0.06 3.20
CA TRP A 15 9.29 -0.89 2.83
C TRP A 15 8.89 -2.21 2.15
N HIS A 16 7.60 -2.54 2.08
CA HIS A 16 7.12 -3.78 1.48
C HIS A 16 7.45 -3.85 -0.02
N MET A 17 7.98 -4.97 -0.52
CA MET A 17 8.37 -5.14 -1.93
C MET A 17 7.24 -4.80 -2.93
N ASP A 18 6.01 -5.24 -2.64
CA ASP A 18 4.83 -5.00 -3.48
C ASP A 18 4.18 -3.59 -3.34
N ILE A 19 4.86 -2.63 -2.68
CA ILE A 19 4.31 -1.29 -2.42
C ILE A 19 3.82 -0.57 -3.68
N SER A 20 4.54 -0.74 -4.80
CA SER A 20 4.20 -0.08 -6.06
C SER A 20 2.87 -0.60 -6.62
N ASP A 21 2.69 -1.92 -6.64
CA ASP A 21 1.45 -2.55 -7.10
C ASP A 21 0.28 -2.23 -6.16
N PHE A 22 0.54 -2.15 -4.85
CA PHE A 22 -0.47 -1.80 -3.85
C PHE A 22 -1.01 -0.38 -4.01
N ILE A 23 -0.14 0.61 -4.27
CA ILE A 23 -0.55 1.99 -4.54
C ILE A 23 -1.31 2.09 -5.88
N ASP A 24 -0.92 1.26 -6.85
CA ASP A 24 -1.54 1.23 -8.17
C ASP A 24 -3.00 0.76 -8.16
N LEU A 25 -3.43 0.02 -7.11
CA LEU A 25 -4.83 -0.36 -6.90
C LEU A 25 -5.78 0.85 -6.82
N ARG A 26 -5.28 2.04 -6.46
CA ARG A 26 -6.07 3.29 -6.37
C ARG A 26 -5.99 4.17 -7.60
N LYS A 27 -5.16 3.83 -8.59
CA LYS A 27 -5.09 4.62 -9.83
C LYS A 27 -6.41 4.48 -10.61
N ASN A 28 -6.92 5.60 -11.10
CA ASN A 28 -8.17 5.64 -11.89
C ASN A 28 -8.00 5.08 -13.31
N SER A 29 -6.76 4.93 -13.76
CA SER A 29 -6.34 4.38 -15.06
C SER A 29 -5.74 2.99 -14.88
N GLY A 30 -6.19 2.00 -15.66
CA GLY A 30 -5.68 0.62 -15.60
C GLY A 30 -6.77 -0.41 -15.90
N GLU A 31 -6.38 -1.69 -15.88
CA GLU A 31 -7.27 -2.83 -16.11
C GLU A 31 -8.33 -2.94 -15.00
N GLU A 32 -9.61 -2.91 -15.37
CA GLU A 32 -10.78 -3.01 -14.46
C GLU A 32 -10.67 -4.20 -13.49
N ARG A 33 -10.10 -5.32 -13.97
CA ARG A 33 -9.95 -6.58 -13.22
C ARG A 33 -9.02 -6.46 -12.00
N ARG A 34 -8.16 -5.44 -11.96
CA ARG A 34 -7.28 -5.14 -10.82
C ARG A 34 -7.89 -4.12 -9.84
N ARG A 35 -9.12 -3.64 -10.06
CA ARG A 35 -9.78 -2.69 -9.16
C ARG A 35 -10.50 -3.42 -8.03
N ALA A 36 -10.15 -3.08 -6.80
CA ALA A 36 -10.86 -3.52 -5.61
C ALA A 36 -11.79 -2.39 -5.12
N HIS A 37 -13.01 -2.31 -5.68
CA HIS A 37 -13.93 -1.18 -5.50
C HIS A 37 -14.35 -0.90 -4.04
N GLU A 38 -14.25 -1.89 -3.16
CA GLU A 38 -14.61 -1.80 -1.73
C GLU A 38 -13.39 -1.88 -0.80
N LEU A 39 -12.18 -1.84 -1.39
CA LEU A 39 -10.90 -1.89 -0.68
C LEU A 39 -10.25 -0.50 -0.65
N PHE A 40 -9.88 -0.08 0.55
CA PHE A 40 -9.20 1.18 0.82
C PHE A 40 -7.75 0.86 1.21
N PRO A 41 -6.80 0.89 0.27
CA PRO A 41 -5.40 0.69 0.60
C PRO A 41 -4.85 1.94 1.28
N ALA A 42 -4.05 1.73 2.32
CA ALA A 42 -3.42 2.76 3.13
C ALA A 42 -1.99 2.34 3.48
N LEU A 43 -1.12 3.34 3.71
CA LEU A 43 0.28 3.10 4.08
C LEU A 43 0.51 3.45 5.54
N TRP A 44 1.21 2.56 6.24
CA TRP A 44 1.72 2.84 7.58
C TRP A 44 3.05 3.59 7.48
N ILE A 45 3.03 4.90 7.64
CA ILE A 45 4.22 5.73 7.47
C ILE A 45 5.08 5.75 8.75
N ASN A 46 6.32 5.28 8.65
CA ASN A 46 7.29 5.31 9.76
C ASN A 46 8.30 6.47 9.64
N ASP A 47 8.92 6.82 10.77
CA ASP A 47 9.85 7.94 10.87
C ASP A 47 11.06 7.81 9.94
N LEU A 48 11.59 6.60 9.79
CA LEU A 48 12.76 6.35 8.93
C LEU A 48 12.43 6.64 7.46
N PHE A 49 11.27 6.21 6.98
CA PHE A 49 10.81 6.53 5.64
C PHE A 49 10.73 8.05 5.44
N MET A 50 10.11 8.78 6.38
CA MET A 50 9.99 10.24 6.29
C MET A 50 11.34 10.96 6.36
N LYS A 51 12.30 10.46 7.14
CA LYS A 51 13.68 10.98 7.14
C LYS A 51 14.34 10.79 5.78
N ARG A 52 14.22 9.60 5.17
CA ARG A 52 14.79 9.30 3.85
C ARG A 52 14.14 10.10 2.73
N VAL A 53 12.81 10.26 2.75
CA VAL A 53 12.09 11.13 1.80
C VAL A 53 12.61 12.56 1.86
N ARG A 54 12.81 13.12 3.07
CA ARG A 54 13.35 14.48 3.23
C ARG A 54 14.79 14.62 2.74
N ALA A 55 15.59 13.56 2.84
CA ALA A 55 16.97 13.54 2.37
C ALA A 55 17.12 13.18 0.88
N ASN A 56 16.02 12.84 0.19
CA ASN A 56 16.06 12.23 -1.16
C ASN A 56 16.96 10.98 -1.22
N ASP A 57 16.94 10.19 -0.14
CA ASP A 57 17.74 8.98 0.01
C ASP A 57 17.07 7.76 -0.64
N LYS A 58 17.85 6.69 -0.77
CA LYS A 58 17.37 5.42 -1.33
C LYS A 58 16.26 4.80 -0.47
N TRP A 59 15.15 4.49 -1.12
CA TRP A 59 14.10 3.62 -0.58
C TRP A 59 14.54 2.16 -0.68
N THR A 60 14.65 1.48 0.45
CA THR A 60 14.95 0.05 0.51
C THR A 60 13.65 -0.72 0.63
N LEU A 61 13.48 -1.73 -0.22
CA LEU A 61 12.33 -2.63 -0.20
C LEU A 61 12.77 -4.03 0.26
N PHE A 62 11.90 -4.72 0.99
CA PHE A 62 12.14 -6.05 1.53
C PHE A 62 10.97 -6.98 1.24
N ASP A 63 11.26 -8.28 1.12
CA ASP A 63 10.26 -9.33 1.18
C ASP A 63 9.95 -9.62 2.66
N PRO A 64 8.70 -9.43 3.14
CA PRO A 64 8.33 -9.76 4.50
C PRO A 64 8.59 -11.23 4.88
N ALA A 65 8.58 -12.16 3.91
CA ALA A 65 8.89 -13.56 4.17
C ALA A 65 10.35 -13.77 4.61
N ASP A 66 11.26 -12.93 4.12
CA ASP A 66 12.69 -12.96 4.45
C ASP A 66 13.07 -11.99 5.58
N THR A 67 12.11 -11.20 6.07
CA THR A 67 12.31 -10.15 7.08
C THR A 67 11.24 -10.21 8.16
N ALA A 68 11.41 -11.16 9.09
CA ALA A 68 10.55 -11.28 10.26
C ALA A 68 10.64 -10.03 11.17
N ASP A 69 9.51 -9.68 11.77
CA ASP A 69 9.33 -8.52 12.68
C ASP A 69 10.23 -8.57 13.94
#